data_AF-A0A963NYV9-F1
#
_entry.id   AF-A0A963NYV9-F1
#
_cell.length_a   1.000
_cell.length_b   1.000
_cell.length_c   1.000
_cell.angle_alpha   90.00
_cell.angle_beta   90.00
_cell.angle_gamma   90.00
#
_symmetry.space_group_name_H-M   'P 1'
#
loop_
_entity.id
_entity.type
_entity.pdbx_description
1 polymer ?
#
loop_
_entity_poly.entity_id
_entity_poly.type
_entity_poly.pdbx_seq_one_letter_code
_entity_poly.pdbx_strand_id
1 'polypeptide(L)' 'MIELTPDDLKAALIRLFGQRGWQMTAAERLGVDVATVRRWTSGAVPVPGPVRAAVACWLRERGAKESCTRTGT' A
#
# COMPACT_ATOMS: atom_id res chain seq x y z
N MET A 1 2.42 1.08 18.72
CA MET A 1 1.97 1.94 17.60
C MET A 1 2.82 1.52 16.41
N ILE A 2 2.26 0.85 15.40
CA ILE A 2 3.07 0.27 14.31
C ILE A 2 3.56 1.42 13.42
N GLU A 3 4.82 1.80 13.56
CA GLU A 3 5.44 2.76 12.65
C GLU A 3 5.59 2.12 11.28
N LEU A 4 4.74 2.51 10.34
CA LEU A 4 4.88 2.10 8.94
C LEU A 4 6.16 2.76 8.40
N THR A 5 7.25 1.99 8.35
CA THR A 5 8.52 2.41 7.77
C THR A 5 8.40 2.54 6.24
N PRO A 6 9.32 3.25 5.57
CA PRO A 6 9.34 3.36 4.12
C PRO A 6 9.36 2.00 3.41
N ASP A 7 10.12 1.05 3.95
CA ASP A 7 10.23 -0.32 3.45
C ASP A 7 8.94 -1.12 3.67
N ASP A 8 8.29 -0.99 4.84
CA ASP A 8 6.98 -1.59 5.10
C ASP A 8 5.92 -1.06 4.13
N LEU A 9 5.90 0.26 3.92
CA LEU A 9 4.98 0.88 2.96
C LEU A 9 5.20 0.32 1.56
N LYS A 10 6.46 0.21 1.12
CA LYS A 10 6.81 -0.34 -0.19
C LYS A 10 6.37 -1.80 -0.30
N ALA A 11 6.65 -2.63 0.69
CA ALA A 11 6.25 -4.04 0.70
C ALA A 11 4.71 -4.18 0.66
N ALA A 12 3.99 -3.36 1.42
CA ALA A 12 2.54 -3.31 1.42
C ALA A 12 1.97 -2.93 0.04
N LEU A 13 2.48 -1.87 -0.59
CA LEU A 13 2.03 -1.42 -1.91
C LEU A 13 2.33 -2.46 -3.00
N ILE A 14 3.49 -3.11 -2.95
CA ILE A 14 3.83 -4.22 -3.85
C ILE A 14 2.88 -5.40 -3.64
N ARG A 15 2.55 -5.75 -2.39
CA ARG A 15 1.57 -6.81 -2.12
C ARG A 15 0.17 -6.45 -2.63
N LEU A 16 -0.23 -5.18 -2.52
CA LEU A 16 -1.55 -4.68 -2.94
C LEU A 16 -1.71 -4.50 -4.45
N PHE A 17 -0.67 -4.11 -5.17
CA PHE A 17 -0.76 -3.76 -6.60
C PHE A 17 0.08 -4.66 -7.51
N GLY A 18 0.95 -5.52 -6.96
CA GLY A 18 1.82 -6.42 -7.70
C GLY A 18 3.26 -5.91 -7.82
N GLN A 19 4.15 -6.70 -8.46
CA GLN A 19 5.57 -6.35 -8.60
C GLN A 19 5.86 -5.32 -9.70
N ARG A 20 5.00 -5.20 -10.71
CA ARG A 20 5.21 -4.29 -11.86
C ARG A 20 4.23 -3.13 -11.80
N GLY A 21 4.72 -1.91 -12.03
CA GLY A 21 3.89 -0.70 -12.15
C GLY A 21 3.22 -0.23 -10.85
N TRP A 22 3.50 -0.86 -9.70
CA TRP A 22 2.85 -0.54 -8.43
C TRP A 22 2.95 0.93 -8.00
N GLN A 23 4.02 1.64 -8.39
CA GLN A 23 4.16 3.08 -8.09
C GLN A 23 3.12 3.92 -8.83
N MET A 24 2.91 3.66 -10.12
CA MET A 24 1.90 4.34 -10.94
C MET A 24 0.49 4.02 -10.43
N THR A 25 0.21 2.74 -10.17
CA THR A 25 -1.10 2.32 -9.66
C THR A 25 -1.37 2.89 -8.28
N ALA A 26 -0.38 2.88 -7.38
CA ALA A 26 -0.53 3.47 -6.05
C ALA A 26 -0.77 4.98 -6.13
N ALA A 27 -0.03 5.68 -6.99
CA ALA A 27 -0.19 7.11 -7.24
C ALA A 27 -1.61 7.43 -7.74
N GLU A 28 -2.09 6.70 -8.74
CA GLU A 28 -3.45 6.84 -9.27
C GLU A 28 -4.53 6.59 -8.19
N ARG A 29 -4.39 5.52 -7.40
CA ARG A 29 -5.37 5.16 -6.36
C ARG A 29 -5.37 6.11 -5.17
N LEU A 30 -4.22 6.70 -4.86
CA LEU A 30 -4.09 7.70 -3.80
C LEU A 30 -4.38 9.12 -4.31
N GLY A 31 -4.51 9.33 -5.62
CA GLY A 31 -4.71 10.65 -6.23
C GLY A 31 -3.49 11.57 -6.06
N VAL A 32 -2.28 11.01 -6.07
CA VAL A 32 -1.02 11.76 -5.88
C VAL A 32 -0.06 11.51 -7.04
N ASP A 33 0.99 12.31 -7.12
CA ASP A 33 2.05 12.11 -8.12
C ASP A 33 2.96 10.91 -7.79
N VAL A 34 3.46 10.24 -8.83
CA VAL A 34 4.38 9.09 -8.70
C VAL A 34 5.67 9.49 -7.97
N ALA A 35 6.17 10.72 -8.19
CA ALA A 35 7.35 11.24 -7.50
C ALA A 35 7.10 11.37 -5.98
N THR A 36 5.87 11.67 -5.57
CA THR A 36 5.47 11.74 -4.16
C THR A 36 5.50 10.35 -3.52
N VAL A 37 4.94 9.34 -4.20
CA VAL A 37 5.02 7.94 -3.75
C VAL A 37 6.47 7.49 -3.63
N ARG A 38 7.30 7.82 -4.62
CA ARG A 38 8.73 7.52 -4.60
C ARG A 38 9.42 8.15 -3.38
N ARG A 39 9.17 9.44 -3.10
CA ARG A 39 9.74 10.16 -1.93
C ARG A 39 9.38 9.50 -0.60
N TRP A 40 8.14 9.02 -0.45
CA TRP A 40 7.72 8.27 0.74
C TRP A 40 8.47 6.95 0.88
N THR A 41 8.58 6.17 -0.20
CA THR A 41 9.25 4.86 -0.18
C THR A 41 10.78 4.95 -0.06
N SER A 42 11.37 6.07 -0.46
CA SER A 42 12.81 6.35 -0.28
C SER A 42 13.12 6.97 1.09
N GLY A 43 12.11 7.24 1.92
CA GLY A 43 12.28 7.90 3.22
C GLY A 43 12.68 9.37 3.15
N ALA A 44 12.65 9.98 1.96
CA ALA A 44 12.98 11.39 1.77
C ALA A 44 11.93 12.33 2.38
N VAL A 45 10.68 11.87 2.50
CA VAL A 45 9.57 12.60 3.11
C VAL A 45 8.78 11.64 4.00
N PRO A 46 8.37 12.06 5.21
CA PRO A 46 7.52 11.23 6.07
C PRO A 46 6.18 10.90 5.38
N VAL A 47 5.70 9.68 5.62
CA VAL A 47 4.41 9.22 5.07
C VAL A 47 3.26 9.92 5.81
N PRO A 48 2.35 10.61 5.10
CA PRO A 48 1.23 11.27 5.75
C PRO A 48 0.28 10.27 6.41
N GLY A 49 -0.28 10.64 7.57
CA GLY A 49 -1.21 9.82 8.36
C GLY A 49 -2.40 9.24 7.56
N PRO A 50 -3.09 10.04 6.71
CA PRO A 50 -4.17 9.54 5.87
C PRO A 50 -3.75 8.40 4.93
N VAL A 51 -2.53 8.48 4.37
CA VAL A 51 -2.00 7.43 3.48
C VAL A 51 -1.69 6.16 4.26
N ARG A 52 -1.12 6.29 5.47
CA ARG A 52 -0.93 5.14 6.37
C ARG A 52 -2.26 4.44 6.68
N ALA A 53 -3.31 5.21 6.98
CA ALA A 53 -4.64 4.68 7.25
C ALA A 53 -5.26 4.00 6.01
N ALA A 54 -5.13 4.60 4.83
CA ALA A 54 -5.62 4.02 3.58
C ALA A 54 -4.95 2.68 3.26
N VAL A 55 -3.62 2.62 3.35
CA VAL A 55 -2.86 1.37 3.10
C VAL A 55 -3.22 0.30 4.13
N ALA A 56 -3.35 0.66 5.41
CA ALA A 56 -3.80 -0.27 6.45
C ALA A 56 -5.22 -0.81 6.18
N CYS A 57 -6.14 0.04 5.70
CA CYS A 57 -7.48 -0.36 5.30
C CYS A 57 -7.45 -1.37 4.14
N TRP A 58 -6.70 -1.08 3.07
CA TRP A 58 -6.57 -1.97 1.92
C TRP A 58 -5.97 -3.33 2.28
N LEU A 59 -4.96 -3.36 3.16
CA LEU A 59 -4.38 -4.61 3.65
C LEU A 59 -5.41 -5.44 4.43
N ARG A 60 -6.20 -4.79 5.29
CA ARG A 60 -7.29 -5.45 6.03
C ARG A 60 -8.35 -6.02 5.08
N GLU A 61 -8.76 -5.26 4.07
CA GLU A 61 -9.76 -5.73 3.09
C GLU A 61 -9.25 -6.89 2.24
N ARG A 62 -7.99 -6.87 1.80
CA ARG A 62 -7.40 -8.03 1.10
C ARG A 62 -7.33 -9.27 1.99
N GLY A 63 -6.89 -9.12 3.25
CA GLY A 63 -6.87 -10.22 4.21
C GLY A 63 -8.27 -10.81 4.49
N ALA A 64 -9.30 -9.97 4.47
CA ALA A 64 -10.71 -10.39 4.57
C ALA A 64 -11.21 -11.11 3.30
N LYS A 65 -10.71 -10.75 2.10
CA LYS A 65 -11.07 -11.48 0.87
C LYS A 65 -10.35 -12.81 0.72
N GLU A 66 -9.14 -12.97 1.26
CA GLU A 66 -8.40 -14.25 1.30
C GLU A 66 -9.13 -15.33 2.13
N SER A 67 -10.06 -14.95 3.02
CA SER A 67 -10.81 -15.88 3.88
C SER A 67 -12.12 -16.39 3.26
N CYS A 68 -12.63 -15.76 2.19
CA CYS A 68 -13.91 -16.13 1.57
C CYS A 68 -13.78 -17.06 0.34
N THR A 69 -12.57 -17.52 0.01
CA THR A 69 -12.34 -18.41 -1.16
C THR A 69 -12.08 -19.87 -0.81
N ARG A 70 -12.29 -20.29 0.45
CA ARG A 70 -12.21 -21.71 0.85
C ARG A 70 -13.59 -22.30 1.13
N THR A 71 -14.45 -22.37 0.13
CA THR A 71 -15.54 -23.36 0.08
C THR A 71 -15.90 -23.62 -1.38
N GLY A 72 -15.70 -24.85 -1.85
CA GLY A 72 -16.24 -25.30 -3.14
C GLY A 72 -15.31 -26.22 -3.93
N THR A 73 -15.16 -27.47 -3.50
CA THR A 73 -15.36 -28.68 -4.31
C THR A 73 -15.52 -29.86 -3.36
#